data_AF-A0A2T4N8U2-F1
#
_entry.id   AF-A0A2T4N8U2-F1
#
_cell.length_a   1.000
_cell.length_b   1.000
_cell.length_c   1.000
_cell.angle_alpha   90.00
_cell.angle_beta   90.00
_cell.angle_gamma   90.00
#
_symmetry.space_group_name_H-M   'P 1'
#
loop_
_entity.id
_entity.type
_entity.pdbx_description
1 polymer ?
#
loop_
_entity_poly.entity_id
_entity_poly.type
_entity_poly.pdbx_seq_one_letter_code
_entity_poly.pdbx_strand_id
1 'polypeptide(L)'
;MATVELRFSALPEHVRTARLVAAAVARRAGVDEAVLDEVRLAVGEACSRAVGLHQIGGISAPVKVLLIEEEKQFSIEVGDEARHAVAGGGAGAGPGDPDGEADEDEMGLAVISGLVDDVEVSAGEHGGLIKMTWPTTPPPTILV
;
A
#
# COMPACT_ATOMS: atom_id res chain seq x y z
N MET A 1 17.28 3.12 -3.14
CA MET A 1 17.20 3.33 -1.68
C MET A 1 15.87 4.04 -1.44
N ALA A 2 15.06 3.61 -0.48
CA ALA A 2 13.81 4.31 -0.18
C ALA A 2 14.12 5.74 0.27
N THR A 3 13.41 6.70 -0.31
CA THR A 3 13.61 8.12 -0.02
C THR A 3 12.96 8.49 1.31
N VAL A 4 11.87 7.81 1.67
CA VAL A 4 11.20 7.89 2.97
C VAL A 4 10.73 6.49 3.38
N GLU A 5 10.87 6.17 4.67
CA GLU A 5 10.33 4.96 5.31
C GLU A 5 9.43 5.37 6.48
N LEU A 6 8.21 4.83 6.52
CA LEU A 6 7.28 4.97 7.63
C LEU A 6 7.02 3.60 8.25
N ARG A 7 7.00 3.57 9.58
CA ARG A 7 6.63 2.38 10.36
C ARG A 7 5.67 2.79 11.44
N PHE A 8 4.55 2.09 11.54
CA PHE A 8 3.51 2.39 12.53
C PHE A 8 2.82 1.12 13.03
N SER A 9 2.30 1.17 14.25
CA SER A 9 1.50 0.09 14.83
C SER A 9 0.24 -0.15 13.99
N ALA A 10 -0.27 -1.38 13.94
CA ALA A 10 -1.46 -1.71 13.16
C ALA A 10 -2.77 -1.15 13.78
N LEU A 11 -2.92 0.18 13.75
CA LEU A 11 -4.07 0.91 14.27
C LEU A 11 -4.67 1.80 13.16
N PRO A 12 -6.01 1.81 12.98
CA PRO A 12 -6.65 2.57 11.89
C PRO A 12 -6.36 4.07 11.95
N GLU A 13 -6.11 4.61 13.15
CA GLU A 13 -5.74 6.01 13.36
C GLU A 13 -4.46 6.44 12.63
N HIS A 14 -3.56 5.51 12.30
CA HIS A 14 -2.31 5.81 11.61
C HIS A 14 -2.46 5.82 10.07
N VAL A 15 -3.53 5.25 9.51
CA VAL A 15 -3.79 5.23 8.05
C VAL A 15 -3.87 6.66 7.50
N ARG A 16 -4.52 7.57 8.24
CA ARG A 16 -4.61 8.99 7.83
C ARG A 16 -3.22 9.64 7.73
N THR A 17 -2.33 9.33 8.66
CA THR A 17 -0.94 9.83 8.65
C THR A 17 -0.18 9.31 7.44
N ALA A 18 -0.30 8.02 7.11
CA ALA A 18 0.33 7.43 5.93
C ALA A 18 -0.11 8.13 4.63
N ARG A 19 -1.41 8.38 4.47
CA ARG A 19 -1.99 9.10 3.32
C ARG A 19 -1.43 10.52 3.16
N LEU A 20 -1.28 11.25 4.27
CA LEU A 20 -0.75 12.61 4.26
C LEU A 20 0.73 12.64 3.85
N VAL A 21 1.54 11.73 4.40
CA VAL A 21 2.95 11.63 4.04
C VAL A 21 3.11 11.19 2.58
N ALA A 22 2.36 10.17 2.15
CA ALA A 22 2.40 9.68 0.78
C ALA A 22 2.15 10.79 -0.25
N ALA A 23 1.09 11.58 -0.06
CA ALA A 23 0.78 12.67 -0.97
C ALA A 23 1.84 13.79 -0.96
N ALA A 24 2.43 14.07 0.21
CA ALA A 24 3.50 15.07 0.30
C ALA A 24 4.77 14.60 -0.43
N VAL A 25 5.14 13.34 -0.27
CA VAL A 25 6.33 12.75 -0.90
C VAL A 25 6.13 12.56 -2.40
N ALA A 26 4.96 12.08 -2.85
CA ALA A 26 4.61 11.92 -4.26
C ALA A 26 4.67 13.26 -5.03
N ARG A 27 4.07 14.32 -4.47
CA ARG A 27 4.15 15.67 -5.03
C ARG A 27 5.59 16.15 -5.17
N ARG A 28 6.41 15.91 -4.14
CA ARG A 28 7.84 16.27 -4.15
C ARG A 28 8.61 15.48 -5.21
N ALA A 29 8.24 14.23 -5.45
CA ALA A 29 8.84 13.35 -6.45
C ALA A 29 8.39 13.66 -7.89
N GLY A 30 7.47 14.61 -8.10
CA GLY A 30 7.01 15.01 -9.43
C GLY A 30 5.88 14.17 -10.00
N VAL A 31 5.14 13.43 -9.15
CA VAL A 31 3.85 12.84 -9.53
C VAL A 31 2.85 13.97 -9.83
N ASP A 32 2.05 13.79 -10.89
CA ASP A 32 1.06 14.79 -11.31
C ASP A 32 0.09 15.14 -10.17
N GLU A 33 -0.18 16.43 -9.97
CA GLU A 33 -1.12 16.90 -8.95
C GLU A 33 -2.53 16.32 -9.18
N ALA A 34 -2.91 16.05 -10.43
CA ALA A 34 -4.21 15.48 -10.81
C ALA A 34 -4.46 14.08 -10.21
N VAL A 35 -3.41 13.28 -9.96
CA VAL A 35 -3.53 11.92 -9.44
C VAL A 35 -3.23 11.83 -7.93
N LEU A 36 -2.93 12.94 -7.25
CA LEU A 36 -2.58 12.87 -5.82
C LEU A 36 -3.74 12.45 -4.91
N ASP A 37 -4.99 12.70 -5.33
CA ASP A 37 -6.16 12.17 -4.60
C ASP A 37 -6.28 10.65 -4.76
N GLU A 38 -5.91 10.12 -5.93
CA GLU A 38 -5.84 8.69 -6.22
C GLU A 38 -4.71 8.03 -5.40
N VAL A 39 -3.53 8.66 -5.31
CA VAL A 39 -2.43 8.23 -4.43
C VAL A 39 -2.91 8.13 -2.97
N ARG A 40 -3.64 9.13 -2.48
CA ARG A 40 -4.16 9.13 -1.10
C ARG A 40 -5.18 8.01 -0.89
N LEU A 41 -5.99 7.69 -1.88
CA LEU A 41 -6.98 6.63 -1.79
C LEU A 41 -6.30 5.25 -1.83
N ALA A 42 -5.43 5.01 -2.81
CA ALA A 42 -4.70 3.75 -2.97
C ALA A 42 -3.86 3.40 -1.74
N VAL A 43 -3.14 4.37 -1.17
CA VAL A 43 -2.40 4.19 0.09
C VAL A 43 -3.34 3.93 1.27
N GLY A 44 -4.51 4.56 1.26
CA GLY A 44 -5.55 4.34 2.27
C GLY A 44 -6.06 2.89 2.27
N GLU A 45 -6.40 2.36 1.10
CA GLU A 45 -6.83 0.97 0.94
C GLU A 45 -5.72 -0.02 1.33
N ALA A 46 -4.50 0.17 0.80
CA ALA A 46 -3.38 -0.71 1.08
C ALA A 46 -3.01 -0.74 2.58
N CYS A 47 -2.99 0.42 3.23
CA CYS A 47 -2.71 0.49 4.67
C CYS A 47 -3.87 -0.06 5.51
N SER A 48 -5.13 0.16 5.13
CA SER A 48 -6.29 -0.38 5.85
C SER A 48 -6.28 -1.91 5.82
N ARG A 49 -6.00 -2.51 4.66
CA ARG A 49 -5.81 -3.94 4.51
C ARG A 49 -4.68 -4.48 5.40
N ALA A 50 -3.49 -3.88 5.33
CA ALA A 50 -2.35 -4.29 6.15
C ALA A 50 -2.66 -4.21 7.66
N VAL A 51 -3.37 -3.16 8.09
CA VAL A 51 -3.83 -3.00 9.48
C VAL A 51 -4.83 -4.09 9.88
N GLY A 52 -5.84 -4.36 9.05
CA GLY A 52 -6.84 -5.40 9.29
C GLY A 52 -6.21 -6.77 9.46
N LEU A 53 -5.31 -7.15 8.54
CA LEU A 53 -4.59 -8.44 8.60
C LEU A 53 -3.73 -8.58 9.86
N HIS A 54 -3.07 -7.50 10.30
CA HIS A 54 -2.30 -7.52 11.55
C HIS A 54 -3.19 -7.69 12.77
N GLN A 55 -4.35 -7.03 12.80
CA GLN A 55 -5.29 -7.12 13.91
C GLN A 55 -5.88 -8.53 14.02
N ILE A 56 -6.32 -9.10 12.90
CA ILE A 56 -6.85 -10.47 12.83
C ILE A 56 -5.76 -11.48 13.21
N GLY A 57 -4.53 -11.29 12.72
CA GLY A 57 -3.39 -12.16 12.99
C GLY A 57 -2.75 -11.99 14.37
N GLY A 58 -3.17 -11.01 15.18
CA GLY A 58 -2.55 -10.68 16.46
C GLY A 58 -1.08 -10.25 16.33
N ILE A 59 -0.71 -9.61 15.22
CA ILE A 59 0.66 -9.24 14.87
C ILE A 59 1.00 -7.89 15.53
N SER A 60 2.10 -7.87 16.28
CA SER A 60 2.60 -6.67 16.95
C SER A 60 3.72 -5.97 16.18
N ALA A 61 4.25 -6.59 15.13
CA ALA A 61 5.20 -5.96 14.22
C ALA A 61 4.54 -4.77 13.51
N PRO A 62 5.29 -3.70 13.19
CA PRO A 62 4.71 -2.53 12.55
C PRO A 62 4.40 -2.78 11.08
N VAL A 63 3.34 -2.14 10.57
CA VAL A 63 3.14 -1.95 9.12
C VAL A 63 4.29 -1.09 8.59
N LYS A 64 4.85 -1.48 7.45
CA LYS A 64 5.97 -0.78 6.80
C LYS A 64 5.46 -0.12 5.52
N VAL A 65 5.76 1.17 5.34
CA VAL A 65 5.48 1.89 4.09
C VAL A 65 6.77 2.51 3.57
N LEU A 66 7.22 2.06 2.41
CA LEU A 66 8.40 2.60 1.72
C LEU A 66 7.95 3.49 0.58
N LEU A 67 8.54 4.68 0.48
CA LEU A 67 8.27 5.63 -0.59
C LEU A 67 9.58 5.85 -1.35
N ILE A 68 9.60 5.38 -2.59
CA ILE A 68 10.81 5.20 -3.38
C ILE A 68 10.72 6.12 -4.59
N GLU A 69 11.70 7.02 -4.70
CA GLU A 69 11.82 7.94 -5.81
C GLU A 69 12.92 7.46 -6.76
N GLU A 70 12.58 7.31 -8.03
CA GLU A 70 13.48 6.96 -9.10
C GLU A 70 13.42 8.03 -10.21
N GLU A 71 14.26 7.90 -11.23
CA GLU A 71 14.45 8.95 -12.24
C GLU A 71 13.17 9.29 -13.02
N LYS A 72 12.27 8.32 -13.23
CA LYS A 72 11.03 8.48 -14.03
C LYS A 72 9.78 7.90 -13.38
N GLN A 73 9.92 7.38 -12.17
CA GLN A 73 8.84 6.73 -11.46
C GLN A 73 8.94 6.98 -9.97
N PHE A 74 7.79 6.94 -9.32
CA PHE A 74 7.64 6.98 -7.89
C PHE A 74 6.82 5.76 -7.48
N SER A 75 7.33 4.98 -6.52
CA SER A 75 6.62 3.81 -6.02
C SER A 75 6.40 3.89 -4.51
N ILE A 76 5.28 3.32 -4.07
CA ILE A 76 4.96 3.12 -2.66
C ILE A 76 4.77 1.63 -2.44
N GLU A 77 5.51 1.09 -1.48
CA GLU A 77 5.37 -0.29 -1.01
C GLU A 77 4.72 -0.30 0.36
N VAL A 78 3.60 -1.01 0.52
CA VAL A 78 2.93 -1.25 1.80
C VAL A 78 3.11 -2.72 2.16
N GLY A 79 3.84 -2.98 3.23
CA GLY A 79 4.18 -4.32 3.69
C GLY A 79 3.54 -4.65 5.03
N ASP A 80 2.98 -5.86 5.10
CA ASP A 80 2.48 -6.49 6.32
C ASP A 80 3.34 -7.73 6.70
N GLU A 81 3.14 -8.31 7.89
CA GLU A 81 3.81 -9.55 8.32
C GLU A 81 2.77 -10.67 8.53
N ALA A 82 1.59 -10.52 7.92
CA ALA A 82 0.52 -11.49 8.00
C ALA A 82 0.82 -12.68 7.09
N ARG A 83 0.65 -13.88 7.67
CA ARG A 83 0.79 -15.11 6.89
C ARG A 83 -0.37 -15.18 5.92
N HIS A 84 -0.06 -15.11 4.65
CA HIS A 84 -1.03 -15.38 3.61
C HIS A 84 -0.97 -16.87 3.28
N ALA A 85 -2.13 -17.54 3.23
CA ALA A 85 -2.19 -18.85 2.64
C ALA A 85 -1.77 -18.71 1.17
N VAL A 86 -0.67 -19.34 0.76
CA VAL A 86 -0.36 -19.51 -0.66
C VAL A 86 -1.58 -20.15 -1.29
N ALA A 87 -2.21 -19.46 -2.25
CA ALA A 87 -3.39 -19.96 -2.94
C ALA A 87 -3.03 -21.21 -3.77
N GLY A 88 -2.94 -22.34 -3.08
CA GLY A 88 -2.98 -23.69 -3.62
C GLY A 88 -4.30 -24.29 -3.18
N GLY A 89 -5.29 -24.25 -4.07
CA GLY A 89 -6.64 -24.81 -3.99
C GLY A 89 -7.10 -25.44 -2.66
N GLY A 90 -8.10 -24.81 -2.03
CA GLY A 90 -8.95 -25.47 -1.03
C GLY A 90 -9.30 -24.56 0.13
N ALA A 91 -10.53 -24.05 0.12
CA ALA A 91 -11.15 -23.36 1.24
C ALA A 91 -11.07 -24.19 2.54
N GLY A 92 -10.53 -23.59 3.59
CA GLY A 92 -10.53 -24.12 4.95
C GLY A 92 -10.91 -23.00 5.91
N ALA A 93 -12.21 -22.75 6.03
CA ALA A 93 -12.80 -21.75 6.91
C ALA A 93 -12.60 -22.13 8.39
N GLY A 94 -11.99 -21.24 9.16
CA GLY A 94 -12.07 -21.21 10.63
C GLY A 94 -13.28 -20.36 11.08
N PRO A 95 -13.76 -20.51 12.33
CA PRO A 95 -15.02 -19.91 12.76
C PRO A 95 -14.83 -18.45 13.17
N GLY A 96 -14.90 -17.58 12.18
CA GLY A 96 -15.08 -16.12 12.26
C GLY A 96 -15.43 -15.71 10.85
N ASP A 97 -16.56 -15.02 10.64
CA ASP A 97 -17.21 -14.79 9.34
C ASP A 97 -16.21 -14.26 8.29
N PRO A 98 -15.56 -15.13 7.50
CA PRO A 98 -14.41 -14.76 6.69
C PRO A 98 -14.85 -14.17 5.35
N ASP A 99 -16.14 -14.25 5.04
CA ASP A 99 -16.71 -13.83 3.76
C ASP A 99 -16.75 -12.30 3.66
N GLY A 100 -17.13 -11.59 4.72
CA GLY A 100 -17.21 -10.12 4.71
C GLY A 100 -15.85 -9.41 4.65
N GLU A 101 -14.85 -9.92 5.37
CA GLU A 101 -13.50 -9.32 5.40
C GLU A 101 -12.68 -9.67 4.16
N ALA A 102 -12.87 -10.87 3.60
CA ALA A 102 -12.30 -11.24 2.30
C ALA A 102 -12.89 -10.39 1.16
N ASP A 103 -14.20 -10.12 1.21
CA ASP A 103 -14.88 -9.24 0.25
C ASP A 103 -14.38 -7.78 0.36
N GLU A 104 -14.13 -7.27 1.57
CA GLU A 104 -13.56 -5.93 1.78
C GLU A 104 -12.12 -5.83 1.25
N ASP A 105 -11.29 -6.85 1.50
CA ASP A 105 -9.93 -6.94 1.00
C ASP A 105 -9.88 -6.99 -0.54
N GLU A 106 -10.73 -7.81 -1.15
CA GLU A 106 -10.83 -7.92 -2.62
C GLU A 106 -11.32 -6.61 -3.23
N MET A 107 -12.31 -5.97 -2.62
CA MET A 107 -12.80 -4.65 -3.03
C MET A 107 -11.69 -3.60 -2.95
N GLY A 108 -10.93 -3.54 -1.85
CA GLY A 108 -9.82 -2.61 -1.68
C GLY A 108 -8.74 -2.79 -2.76
N LEU A 109 -8.39 -4.04 -3.09
CA LEU A 109 -7.44 -4.35 -4.15
C LEU A 109 -7.97 -3.97 -5.55
N ALA A 110 -9.27 -4.16 -5.79
CA ALA A 110 -9.91 -3.71 -7.03
C ALA A 110 -9.89 -2.18 -7.16
N VAL A 111 -10.13 -1.45 -6.05
CA VAL A 111 -10.03 0.01 -6.00
C VAL A 111 -8.59 0.46 -6.31
N ILE A 112 -7.58 -0.13 -5.68
CA ILE A 112 -6.17 0.20 -5.97
C ILE A 112 -5.86 -0.03 -7.45
N SER A 113 -6.24 -1.19 -7.99
CA SER A 113 -5.99 -1.56 -9.39
C SER A 113 -6.64 -0.61 -10.40
N GLY A 114 -7.75 0.05 -10.02
CA GLY A 114 -8.42 1.04 -10.85
C GLY A 114 -7.85 2.46 -10.76
N LEU A 115 -6.94 2.72 -9.81
CA LEU A 115 -6.42 4.06 -9.49
C LEU A 115 -4.93 4.25 -9.82
N VAL A 116 -4.15 3.18 -9.84
CA VAL A 116 -2.69 3.27 -9.98
C VAL A 116 -2.25 2.79 -11.36
N ASP A 117 -1.16 3.35 -11.88
CA ASP A 117 -0.66 2.98 -13.21
C ASP A 117 -0.14 1.54 -13.26
N ASP A 118 0.51 1.10 -12.19
CA ASP A 118 1.00 -0.27 -12.04
C ASP A 118 0.90 -0.72 -10.58
N VAL A 119 0.43 -1.95 -10.37
CA VAL A 119 0.29 -2.58 -9.07
C VAL A 119 0.84 -4.00 -9.09
N GLU A 120 1.74 -4.29 -8.16
CA GLU A 120 2.25 -5.63 -7.90
C GLU A 120 1.82 -6.05 -6.51
N VAL A 121 1.12 -7.18 -6.41
CA VAL A 121 0.72 -7.77 -5.13
C VAL A 121 1.47 -9.09 -4.96
N SER A 122 2.20 -9.21 -3.86
CA SER A 122 2.85 -10.46 -3.47
C SER A 122 2.45 -10.83 -2.05
N ALA A 123 2.37 -12.12 -1.80
CA ALA A 123 1.91 -12.67 -0.53
C ALA A 123 2.64 -13.99 -0.27
N GLY A 124 3.13 -14.17 0.96
CA GLY A 124 3.85 -15.39 1.34
C GLY A 124 3.84 -15.65 2.84
N GLU A 125 4.63 -16.64 3.27
CA GLU A 125 4.73 -17.04 4.68
C GLU A 125 5.28 -15.94 5.60
N HIS A 126 5.82 -14.85 5.05
CA HIS A 126 6.47 -13.78 5.80
C HIS A 126 5.73 -12.43 5.71
N GLY A 127 4.56 -12.39 5.08
CA GLY A 127 3.83 -11.15 4.87
C GLY A 127 3.28 -10.99 3.46
N GLY A 128 2.44 -9.96 3.30
CA GLY A 128 2.06 -9.38 2.02
C GLY A 128 2.85 -8.12 1.70
N LEU A 129 2.99 -7.82 0.42
CA LEU A 129 3.52 -6.56 -0.11
C LEU A 129 2.64 -6.10 -1.26
N ILE A 130 2.11 -4.89 -1.15
CA ILE A 130 1.45 -4.17 -2.24
C ILE A 130 2.39 -3.06 -2.68
N LYS A 131 2.88 -3.14 -3.91
CA LYS A 131 3.68 -2.11 -4.54
C LYS A 131 2.84 -1.39 -5.59
N MET A 132 2.75 -0.07 -5.48
CA MET A 132 2.02 0.79 -6.39
C MET A 132 3.00 1.77 -7.02
N THR A 133 2.88 2.01 -8.33
CA THR A 133 3.83 2.85 -9.08
C THR A 133 3.08 3.91 -9.90
N TRP A 134 3.66 5.11 -9.95
CA TRP A 134 3.22 6.24 -10.77
C TRP A 134 4.39 6.83 -11.56
N PRO A 135 4.17 7.34 -12.78
CA PRO A 135 5.18 8.07 -13.53
C PRO A 135 5.46 9.42 -12.86
N THR A 136 6.71 9.88 -12.94
CA THR A 136 7.10 11.21 -12.49
C THR A 136 7.44 12.09 -13.69
N THR A 137 7.04 13.36 -13.61
CA THR A 137 7.49 14.35 -14.60
C THR A 137 8.84 14.89 -14.13
N PRO A 138 9.92 14.76 -14.93
CA PRO A 138 11.19 15.35 -14.56
C PRO A 138 11.05 16.87 -14.41
N PRO A 139 11.75 17.49 -13.43
CA PRO A 139 11.70 18.93 -13.27
C PRO A 139 12.17 19.61 -14.57
N PRO A 140 11.58 20.76 -14.96
CA PRO A 140 12.00 21.45 -16.17
C PRO A 140 13.48 21.80 -16.07
N THR A 141 14.27 21.34 -17.03
CA THR A 141 15.70 21.67 -17.12
C THR A 141 15.85 23.18 -17.36
N ILE A 142 16.25 23.93 -16.34
CA ILE A 142 16.58 25.34 -16.49
C ILE A 142 17.93 25.41 -17.21
N LEU A 143 17.91 25.80 -18.48
CA LEU A 143 19.13 26.20 -19.18
C LEU A 143 19.55 27.58 -18.64
N VAL A 144 20.70 27.63 -17.97
CA VAL A 144 21.37 28.84 -17.48
C VAL A 144 22.41 29.29 -18.49
#